data_AF-A0AA42I6Q4-F1
#
_entry.id   AF-A0AA42I6Q4-F1
#
_cell.length_a   1.000
_cell.length_b   1.000
_cell.length_c   1.000
_cell.angle_alpha   90.00
_cell.angle_beta   90.00
_cell.angle_gamma   90.00
#
_symmetry.space_group_name_H-M   'P 1'
#
loop_
_entity.id
_entity.type
_entity.pdbx_description
1 polymer ?
#
loop_
_entity_poly.entity_id
_entity_poly.type
_entity_poly.pdbx_seq_one_letter_code
_entity_poly.pdbx_strand_id
1 'polypeptide(L)'
;MWTIIITLVIGLLIILFARKFQNNESLSTSASEDASFVDNVLYTFEIVDESSYQTNLKTIVENTDPASKLIEVAARVLSEPSNPSDQHAIRVEVQGLTVGYLNSQDAKQLAGHNIDKKVSAAITSRKQTNPDQVYYTVKLALKQLDDLR
;
A
#
# COMPACT_ATOMS: atom_id res chain seq x y z
N MET A 1 -46.35 10.73 27.62
CA MET A 1 -45.60 9.47 27.87
C MET A 1 -45.10 8.82 26.57
N TRP A 2 -45.83 8.92 25.45
CA TRP A 2 -45.41 8.32 24.16
C TRP A 2 -44.21 9.01 23.47
N THR A 3 -44.01 10.30 23.70
CA THR A 3 -42.89 11.08 23.13
C THR A 3 -41.52 10.62 23.63
N ILE A 4 -41.42 10.17 24.88
CA ILE A 4 -40.17 9.66 25.49
C ILE A 4 -39.76 8.32 24.86
N ILE A 5 -40.75 7.50 24.48
CA ILE A 5 -40.52 6.20 23.84
C ILE A 5 -39.97 6.41 22.42
N ILE A 6 -40.52 7.38 21.68
CA ILE A 6 -40.08 7.70 20.31
C ILE A 6 -38.62 8.17 20.30
N THR A 7 -38.22 9.05 21.24
CA THR A 7 -36.84 9.54 21.32
C THR A 7 -35.85 8.42 21.68
N LEU A 8 -36.25 7.46 22.51
CA LEU A 8 -35.40 6.34 22.92
C LEU A 8 -35.17 5.36 21.76
N VAL A 9 -36.22 5.11 20.95
CA VAL A 9 -36.14 4.25 19.76
C VAL A 9 -35.27 4.88 18.67
N ILE A 10 -35.40 6.19 18.43
CA ILE A 10 -34.57 6.91 17.46
C ILE A 10 -33.09 6.90 17.89
N GLY A 11 -32.81 7.15 19.17
CA GLY A 11 -31.45 7.05 19.71
C GLY A 11 -30.84 5.65 19.54
N LEU A 12 -31.63 4.60 19.81
CA LEU A 12 -31.20 3.21 19.63
C LEU A 12 -30.90 2.88 18.15
N LEU A 13 -31.73 3.37 17.22
CA LEU A 13 -31.52 3.21 15.79
C LEU A 13 -30.25 3.92 15.31
N ILE A 14 -29.97 5.13 15.80
CA ILE A 14 -28.74 5.87 15.48
C ILE A 14 -27.51 5.10 16.00
N ILE A 15 -27.57 4.56 17.21
CA ILE A 15 -26.47 3.76 17.79
C ILE A 15 -26.23 2.47 17.00
N LEU A 16 -27.29 1.78 16.59
CA LEU A 16 -27.16 0.56 15.78
C LEU A 16 -26.62 0.85 14.38
N PHE A 17 -27.01 1.98 13.77
CA PHE A 17 -26.50 2.38 12.47
C PHE A 17 -25.03 2.82 12.55
N ALA A 18 -24.64 3.57 13.59
CA ALA A 18 -23.25 3.95 13.85
C ALA A 18 -22.36 2.73 14.16
N ARG A 19 -22.86 1.75 14.94
CA ARG A 19 -22.13 0.49 15.19
C ARG A 19 -21.95 -0.34 13.93
N LYS A 20 -22.93 -0.38 13.02
CA LYS A 20 -22.79 -1.08 11.74
C LYS A 20 -21.74 -0.41 10.83
N PHE A 21 -21.56 0.91 10.94
CA PHE A 21 -20.59 1.68 10.14
C PHE A 21 -19.17 1.76 10.75
N GLN A 22 -19.01 1.42 12.04
CA GLN A 22 -17.68 1.35 12.68
C GLN A 22 -16.99 -0.01 12.48
N ASN A 23 -17.72 -1.05 12.09
CA ASN A 23 -17.14 -2.37 11.81
C ASN A 23 -16.49 -2.49 10.41
N ASN A 24 -16.54 -1.43 9.59
CA ASN A 24 -15.84 -1.31 8.32
C ASN A 24 -14.77 -0.19 8.33
N GLU A 25 -14.43 0.36 9.50
CA GLU A 25 -13.31 1.29 9.65
C GLU A 25 -12.04 0.56 10.11
N SER A 26 -11.39 -0.08 9.14
CA SER A 26 -9.93 -0.16 9.13
C SER A 26 -9.43 0.26 7.75
N LEU A 27 -9.75 1.48 7.37
CA LEU A 27 -9.07 2.19 6.29
C LEU A 27 -8.75 3.57 6.85
N SER A 28 -7.63 3.63 7.56
CA SER A 28 -6.93 4.89 7.79
C SER A 28 -6.56 5.46 6.43
N THR A 29 -7.46 6.21 5.82
CA THR A 29 -7.14 7.10 4.70
C THR A 29 -6.39 8.29 5.27
N SER A 30 -5.14 8.05 5.64
CA SER A 30 -4.14 9.11 5.71
C SER A 30 -3.72 9.37 4.26
N ALA A 31 -4.62 10.01 3.50
CA ALA A 31 -4.28 10.62 2.23
C ALA A 31 -3.32 11.78 2.55
N SER A 32 -2.03 11.45 2.63
CA SER A 32 -0.95 12.41 2.68
C SER A 32 -1.02 13.23 1.39
N GLU A 33 -1.31 14.52 1.54
CA GLU A 33 -1.15 15.55 0.51
C GLU A 33 0.34 15.68 0.14
N ASP A 34 0.86 14.70 -0.58
CA ASP A 34 2.18 14.78 -1.23
C ASP A 34 2.29 13.78 -2.39
N ALA A 35 1.16 13.48 -3.04
CA ALA A 35 1.19 12.84 -4.34
C ALA A 35 1.75 13.87 -5.33
N SER A 36 3.05 13.82 -5.61
CA SER A 36 3.62 14.57 -6.72
C SER A 36 2.96 14.07 -8.00
N PHE A 37 2.05 14.88 -8.53
CA PHE A 37 1.40 14.65 -9.81
C PHE A 37 2.43 14.89 -10.92
N VAL A 38 3.15 13.83 -11.31
CA VAL A 38 3.74 13.77 -12.65
C VAL A 38 2.64 13.21 -13.56
N ASP A 39 2.12 14.09 -14.43
CA ASP A 39 0.96 13.93 -15.32
C ASP A 39 0.36 12.50 -15.42
N ASN A 40 -0.77 12.31 -14.73
CA ASN A 40 -1.70 11.17 -14.83
C ASN A 40 -1.24 9.80 -14.28
N VAL A 41 -0.07 9.70 -13.64
CA VAL A 41 0.36 8.44 -13.00
C VAL A 41 -0.07 8.44 -11.52
N LEU A 42 -1.08 7.63 -11.20
CA LEU A 42 -1.55 7.46 -9.83
C LEU A 42 -0.74 6.36 -9.13
N TYR A 43 0.09 6.77 -8.18
CA TYR A 43 0.81 5.88 -7.26
C TYR A 43 -0.10 5.50 -6.08
N THR A 44 -1.16 4.75 -6.36
CA THR A 44 -2.19 4.41 -5.37
C THR A 44 -2.03 3.02 -4.80
N PHE A 45 -1.27 2.16 -5.46
CA PHE A 45 -1.20 0.75 -5.08
C PHE A 45 -0.12 0.52 -4.03
N GLU A 46 -0.55 0.13 -2.83
CA GLU A 46 0.31 -0.09 -1.68
C GLU A 46 0.89 -1.51 -1.69
N ILE A 47 2.11 -1.64 -1.17
CA ILE A 47 2.75 -2.94 -0.96
C ILE A 47 2.87 -3.20 0.54
N VAL A 48 2.96 -4.47 0.91
CA VAL A 48 3.11 -4.92 2.30
C VAL A 48 4.54 -5.36 2.59
N ASP A 49 4.86 -5.48 3.87
CA ASP A 49 6.15 -5.93 4.41
C ASP A 49 7.35 -5.04 4.08
N GLU A 50 7.12 -3.78 3.68
CA GLU A 50 8.16 -2.78 3.40
C GLU A 50 9.12 -2.57 4.59
N SER A 51 8.61 -2.72 5.82
CA SER A 51 9.40 -2.62 7.05
C SER A 51 10.54 -3.63 7.10
N SER A 52 10.36 -4.81 6.51
CA SER A 52 11.36 -5.88 6.49
C SER A 52 12.49 -5.59 5.49
N TYR A 53 12.27 -4.64 4.57
CA TYR A 53 13.17 -4.31 3.47
C TYR A 53 13.70 -2.87 3.49
N GLN A 54 13.64 -2.19 4.64
CA GLN A 54 14.12 -0.80 4.79
C GLN A 54 15.60 -0.64 4.43
N THR A 55 16.43 -1.65 4.71
CA THR A 55 17.84 -1.65 4.29
C THR A 55 17.98 -1.60 2.78
N ASN A 56 17.19 -2.41 2.05
CA ASN A 56 17.20 -2.44 0.59
C ASN A 56 16.70 -1.10 0.00
N LEU A 57 15.62 -0.57 0.55
CA LEU A 57 15.05 0.72 0.15
C LEU A 57 16.04 1.87 0.35
N LYS A 58 16.73 1.88 1.49
CA LYS A 58 17.79 2.83 1.77
C LYS A 58 18.90 2.74 0.73
N THR A 59 19.38 1.53 0.41
CA THR A 59 20.41 1.33 -0.62
C THR A 59 19.95 1.82 -2.00
N ILE A 60 18.70 1.58 -2.38
CA ILE A 60 18.15 2.08 -3.65
C ILE A 60 18.14 3.61 -3.68
N VAL A 61 17.67 4.24 -2.59
CA VAL A 61 17.62 5.70 -2.46
C VAL A 61 19.02 6.31 -2.48
N GLU A 62 19.99 5.72 -1.77
CA GLU A 62 21.38 6.21 -1.72
C GLU A 62 22.10 6.08 -3.08
N ASN A 63 21.74 5.06 -3.87
CA ASN A 63 22.25 4.87 -5.23
C ASN A 63 21.48 5.70 -6.26
N THR A 64 20.38 6.33 -5.87
CA THR A 64 19.58 7.23 -6.69
C THR A 64 19.79 8.66 -6.18
N ASP A 65 19.33 9.68 -6.92
CA ASP A 65 19.53 11.07 -6.49
C ASP A 65 18.93 11.33 -5.09
N PRO A 66 19.74 11.59 -4.05
CA PRO A 66 19.28 11.72 -2.67
C PRO A 66 18.56 13.05 -2.42
N ALA A 67 18.55 13.98 -3.38
CA ALA A 67 17.96 15.30 -3.20
C ALA A 67 16.43 15.32 -3.35
N SER A 68 15.82 14.28 -3.94
CA SER A 68 14.39 14.25 -4.18
C SER A 68 13.62 13.59 -3.03
N LYS A 69 12.54 14.25 -2.58
CA LYS A 69 11.61 13.71 -1.55
C LYS A 69 10.84 12.48 -2.06
N LEU A 70 10.63 12.43 -3.37
CA LEU A 70 9.98 11.33 -4.10
C LEU A 70 10.90 10.86 -5.22
N ILE A 71 11.19 9.57 -5.23
CA ILE A 71 12.09 8.95 -6.20
C ILE A 71 11.29 7.98 -7.06
N GLU A 72 11.15 8.31 -8.34
CA GLU A 72 10.53 7.41 -9.31
C GLU A 72 11.54 6.36 -9.77
N VAL A 73 11.16 5.09 -9.69
CA VAL A 73 11.97 3.93 -10.03
C VAL A 73 11.17 2.93 -10.84
N ALA A 74 11.84 2.10 -11.61
CA ALA A 74 11.22 0.93 -12.24
C ALA A 74 11.22 -0.25 -11.26
N ALA A 75 10.03 -0.71 -10.89
CA ALA A 75 9.82 -1.93 -10.13
C ALA A 75 9.49 -3.10 -11.05
N ARG A 76 9.84 -4.31 -10.63
CA ARG A 76 9.48 -5.57 -11.27
C ARG A 76 8.59 -6.35 -10.32
N VAL A 77 7.38 -6.68 -10.78
CA VAL A 77 6.37 -7.42 -10.03
C VAL A 77 6.39 -8.86 -10.53
N LEU A 78 6.65 -9.80 -9.62
CA LEU A 78 7.02 -11.18 -9.94
C LEU A 78 6.23 -12.17 -9.09
N SER A 79 5.61 -13.18 -9.71
CA SER A 79 5.07 -14.32 -8.97
C SER A 79 6.19 -15.11 -8.30
N GLU A 80 6.04 -15.40 -7.01
CA GLU A 80 6.96 -16.20 -6.19
C GLU A 80 6.24 -17.45 -5.62
N PRO A 81 5.88 -18.44 -6.46
CA PRO A 81 5.15 -19.63 -5.99
C PRO A 81 5.95 -20.53 -5.05
N SER A 82 7.28 -20.33 -4.98
CA SER A 82 8.17 -21.01 -4.03
C SER A 82 8.22 -20.36 -2.66
N ASN A 83 7.45 -19.30 -2.42
CA ASN A 83 7.43 -18.62 -1.13
C ASN A 83 6.82 -19.54 -0.05
N PRO A 84 7.49 -19.73 1.11
CA PRO A 84 7.06 -20.68 2.12
C PRO A 84 5.81 -20.25 2.89
N SER A 85 5.47 -18.95 2.88
CA SER A 85 4.35 -18.38 3.63
C SER A 85 3.09 -18.26 2.78
N ASP A 86 3.23 -17.95 1.48
CA ASP A 86 2.09 -17.85 0.55
C ASP A 86 2.49 -18.34 -0.85
N GLN A 87 1.91 -19.46 -1.29
CA GLN A 87 2.16 -20.03 -2.62
C GLN A 87 1.69 -19.12 -3.78
N HIS A 88 0.92 -18.07 -3.50
CA HIS A 88 0.50 -17.07 -4.48
C HIS A 88 1.26 -15.76 -4.33
N ALA A 89 2.29 -15.69 -3.48
CA ALA A 89 3.02 -14.47 -3.19
C ALA A 89 3.48 -13.78 -4.50
N ILE A 90 3.30 -12.46 -4.54
CA ILE A 90 3.80 -11.63 -5.63
C ILE A 90 4.80 -10.65 -5.04
N ARG A 91 6.07 -10.87 -5.38
CA ARG A 91 7.22 -10.11 -4.93
C ARG A 91 7.38 -8.85 -5.75
N VAL A 92 7.72 -7.75 -5.09
CA VAL A 92 8.08 -6.48 -5.72
C VAL A 92 9.57 -6.28 -5.57
N GLU A 93 10.25 -6.11 -6.70
CA GLU A 93 11.68 -5.85 -6.77
C GLU A 93 11.96 -4.49 -7.38
N VAL A 94 12.99 -3.81 -6.89
CA VAL A 94 13.52 -2.59 -7.51
C VAL A 94 15.03 -2.76 -7.62
N GLN A 95 15.59 -2.57 -8.81
CA GLN A 95 17.02 -2.78 -9.09
C GLN A 95 17.54 -4.17 -8.65
N GLY A 96 16.68 -5.20 -8.68
CA GLY A 96 17.01 -6.57 -8.26
C GLY A 96 16.97 -6.83 -6.74
N LEU A 97 16.56 -5.84 -5.94
CA LEU A 97 16.36 -5.96 -4.51
C LEU A 97 14.87 -6.07 -4.20
N THR A 98 14.49 -7.04 -3.35
CA THR A 98 13.12 -7.13 -2.84
C THR A 98 12.81 -5.93 -1.96
N VAL A 99 11.71 -5.26 -2.25
CA VAL A 99 11.24 -4.09 -1.47
C VAL A 99 9.93 -4.35 -0.73
N GLY A 100 9.23 -5.43 -1.08
CA GLY A 100 8.01 -5.87 -0.41
C GLY A 100 7.21 -6.82 -1.28
N TYR A 101 5.94 -6.99 -0.92
CA TYR A 101 5.01 -7.91 -1.57
C TYR A 101 3.67 -7.24 -1.84
N LEU A 102 2.91 -7.76 -2.80
CA LEU A 102 1.48 -7.43 -2.88
C LEU A 102 0.77 -8.06 -1.66
N ASN A 103 -0.31 -7.43 -1.21
CA ASN A 103 -1.12 -8.03 -0.15
C ASN A 103 -1.67 -9.41 -0.61
N SER A 104 -1.86 -10.32 0.34
CA SER A 104 -2.27 -11.71 0.02
C SER A 104 -3.64 -11.80 -0.67
N GLN A 105 -4.55 -10.83 -0.46
CA GLN A 105 -5.86 -10.82 -1.12
C GLN A 105 -5.73 -10.52 -2.62
N ASP A 106 -4.91 -9.55 -2.99
CA ASP A 106 -4.61 -9.18 -4.37
C ASP A 106 -3.77 -10.26 -5.06
N ALA A 107 -2.79 -10.82 -4.34
CA ALA A 107 -2.00 -11.93 -4.82
C ALA A 107 -2.86 -13.15 -5.20
N LYS A 108 -3.89 -13.46 -4.40
CA LYS A 108 -4.85 -14.54 -4.69
C LYS A 108 -5.73 -14.26 -5.91
N GLN A 109 -6.09 -13.01 -6.18
CA GLN A 109 -6.85 -12.66 -7.39
C GLN A 109 -6.05 -12.90 -8.67
N LEU A 110 -4.72 -12.81 -8.57
CA LEU A 110 -3.77 -13.09 -9.65
C LEU A 110 -3.30 -14.55 -9.67
N ALA A 111 -3.83 -15.41 -8.80
CA ALA A 111 -3.48 -16.82 -8.76
C ALA A 111 -3.73 -17.52 -10.10
N GLY A 112 -2.82 -18.42 -10.48
CA GLY A 112 -2.87 -19.13 -11.77
C GLY A 112 -2.29 -18.34 -12.96
N HIS A 113 -1.94 -17.07 -12.76
CA HIS A 113 -1.17 -16.29 -13.74
C HIS A 113 0.31 -16.26 -13.35
N ASN A 114 1.21 -16.36 -14.34
CA ASN A 114 2.63 -16.13 -14.14
C ASN A 114 2.91 -14.64 -14.37
N ILE A 115 3.10 -13.90 -13.29
CA ILE A 115 3.30 -12.45 -13.32
C ILE A 115 4.80 -12.18 -13.40
N ASP A 116 5.21 -11.44 -14.43
CA ASP A 116 6.52 -10.83 -14.58
C ASP A 116 6.35 -9.53 -15.37
N LYS A 117 6.17 -8.43 -14.64
CA LYS A 117 5.87 -7.12 -15.23
C LYS A 117 6.77 -6.04 -14.68
N LYS A 118 7.19 -5.11 -15.53
CA LYS A 118 7.85 -3.88 -15.11
C LYS A 118 6.81 -2.77 -14.98
N VAL A 119 6.80 -2.10 -13.84
CA VAL A 119 5.86 -1.03 -13.50
C VAL A 119 6.63 0.13 -12.91
N SER A 120 6.15 1.35 -13.08
CA SER A 120 6.71 2.49 -12.36
C SER A 120 6.34 2.38 -10.89
N ALA A 121 7.25 2.79 -10.01
CA ALA A 121 7.04 2.86 -8.58
C ALA A 121 7.63 4.16 -8.04
N ALA A 122 7.04 4.69 -6.98
CA ALA A 122 7.54 5.85 -6.27
C ALA A 122 7.99 5.42 -4.88
N ILE A 123 9.25 5.71 -4.55
CA ILE A 123 9.79 5.58 -3.21
C ILE A 123 9.67 6.94 -2.54
N THR A 124 9.04 6.98 -1.37
CA THR A 124 8.96 8.20 -0.56
C THR A 124 9.58 7.98 0.80
N SER A 125 10.24 9.02 1.31
CA SER A 125 10.83 9.01 2.65
C SER A 125 9.96 9.81 3.63
N ARG A 126 9.77 9.26 4.82
CA ARG A 126 9.11 9.94 5.95
C ARG A 126 10.09 10.00 7.10
N LYS A 127 10.32 11.20 7.62
CA LYS A 127 11.03 11.40 8.89
C LYS A 127 10.09 11.00 10.03
N GLN A 128 10.54 10.09 10.89
CA GLN A 128 9.80 9.72 12.09
C GLN A 128 10.10 10.71 13.22
N THR A 129 9.40 10.58 14.35
CA THR A 129 9.59 11.40 15.56
C THR A 129 11.04 11.45 16.04
N ASN A 130 11.85 10.43 15.71
CA ASN A 130 13.30 10.45 15.90
C ASN A 130 13.98 10.95 14.60
N PRO A 131 14.68 12.09 14.60
CA PRO A 131 15.27 12.69 13.40
C PRO A 131 16.33 11.82 12.70
N ASP A 132 16.90 10.84 13.40
CA ASP A 132 17.91 9.93 12.86
C ASP A 132 17.30 8.69 12.17
N GLN A 133 15.97 8.53 12.21
CA GLN A 133 15.26 7.42 11.59
C GLN A 133 14.39 7.90 10.43
N VAL A 134 14.85 7.58 9.22
CA VAL A 134 14.12 7.76 7.97
C VAL A 134 13.45 6.44 7.62
N TYR A 135 12.14 6.47 7.39
CA TYR A 135 11.36 5.33 6.94
C TYR A 135 10.98 5.52 5.47
N TYR A 136 11.13 4.47 4.67
CA TYR A 136 10.84 4.47 3.25
C TYR A 136 9.56 3.68 2.97
N THR A 137 8.71 4.21 2.11
CA THR A 137 7.51 3.53 1.58
C THR A 137 7.56 3.50 0.06
N VAL A 138 6.90 2.52 -0.53
CA VAL A 138 6.84 2.28 -1.96
C VAL A 138 5.38 2.23 -2.40
N LYS A 139 5.08 2.93 -3.49
CA LYS A 139 3.79 2.83 -4.14
C LYS A 139 3.97 2.49 -5.60
N LEU A 140 3.17 1.56 -6.11
CA LEU A 140 3.19 1.17 -7.52
C LEU A 140 2.23 2.06 -8.31
N ALA A 141 2.66 2.42 -9.52
CA ALA A 141 1.86 3.10 -10.52
C ALA A 141 0.94 2.10 -11.25
N LEU A 142 -0.06 1.58 -10.53
CA LEU A 142 -1.07 0.68 -11.07
C LEU A 142 -2.43 1.35 -10.97
N LYS A 143 -3.20 1.31 -12.07
CA LYS A 143 -4.59 1.80 -12.04
C LYS A 143 -5.49 0.74 -11.44
N GLN A 144 -5.28 -0.52 -11.84
CA GLN A 144 -6.05 -1.67 -11.40
C GLN A 144 -5.15 -2.90 -11.26
N LEU A 145 -5.57 -3.85 -10.42
CA LEU A 145 -4.83 -5.09 -10.22
C LEU A 145 -4.71 -5.91 -11.52
N ASP A 146 -5.73 -5.86 -12.38
CA ASP A 146 -5.75 -6.53 -13.68
C ASP A 146 -4.65 -6.03 -14.64
N ASP A 147 -4.06 -4.84 -14.41
CA ASP A 147 -2.93 -4.34 -15.22
C ASP A 147 -1.68 -5.25 -15.13
N LEU A 148 -1.62 -6.12 -14.11
CA LEU A 148 -0.55 -7.09 -13.93
C LEU A 148 -0.73 -8.38 -14.73
N ARG A 149 -1.94 -8.65 -15.26
CA ARG A 149 -2.26 -9.90 -15.96
C ARG A 149 -1.70 -9.98 -17.39
#